data_AF-H9LEN1-F1
#
_entry.id   AF-H9LEN1-F1
#
_cell.length_a   1.000
_cell.length_b   1.000
_cell.length_c   1.000
_cell.angle_alpha   90.00
_cell.angle_beta   90.00
_cell.angle_gamma   90.00
#
_symmetry.space_group_name_H-M   'P 1'
#
loop_
_entity.id
_entity.type
_entity.pdbx_description
1 polymer ?
#
loop_
_entity_poly.entity_id
_entity_poly.type
_entity_poly.pdbx_seq_one_letter_code
_entity_poly.pdbx_strand_id
1 'polypeptide(L)'
;LIVSKPERKMVKGSGFHLDLLLVVGMGGVAALFGMPWLSATTVRSVTHANALTVMGKASTPGAAAQIQEVKEQRISGLLVSVLV
;
A
#
# COMPACT_ATOMS: atom_id res chain seq x y z
N LEU A 1 1.93 -8.13 3.48
CA LEU A 1 2.21 -9.50 3.00
C LEU A 1 2.27 -9.61 1.48
N ILE A 2 1.40 -8.94 0.70
CA ILE A 2 1.54 -8.88 -0.78
C ILE A 2 2.25 -7.60 -1.26
N VAL A 3 1.93 -6.45 -0.67
CA VAL A 3 2.54 -5.16 -1.06
C VAL A 3 4.02 -5.11 -0.68
N SER A 4 4.38 -5.58 0.51
CA SER A 4 5.73 -5.61 1.11
C SER A 4 6.68 -6.68 0.54
N LYS A 5 6.40 -7.18 -0.67
CA LYS A 5 7.18 -8.25 -1.30
C LYS A 5 8.54 -7.71 -1.79
N PRO A 6 9.66 -8.45 -1.59
CA PRO A 6 11.00 -7.97 -1.96
C PRO A 6 11.13 -7.68 -3.47
N GLU A 7 10.35 -8.36 -4.31
CA GLU A 7 10.33 -8.15 -5.76
C GLU A 7 9.88 -6.74 -6.17
N ARG A 8 9.21 -6.00 -5.27
CA ARG A 8 8.77 -4.62 -5.50
C ARG A 8 9.84 -3.56 -5.20
N LYS A 9 11.01 -3.95 -4.66
CA LYS A 9 12.14 -3.04 -4.41
C LYS A 9 11.79 -1.82 -3.54
N MET A 10 10.90 -1.99 -2.56
CA MET A 10 10.62 -0.95 -1.56
C MET A 10 11.74 -0.88 -0.52
N VAL A 11 12.07 0.33 -0.06
CA VAL A 11 13.26 0.60 0.75
C VAL A 11 12.95 1.10 2.16
N LYS A 12 11.78 1.67 2.43
CA LYS A 12 11.44 2.27 3.74
C LYS A 12 10.98 1.26 4.81
N GLY A 13 10.99 -0.04 4.50
CA GLY A 13 10.55 -1.09 5.41
C GLY A 13 9.02 -1.16 5.59
N SER A 14 8.55 -2.13 6.38
CA SER A 14 7.11 -2.38 6.61
C SER A 14 6.79 -2.41 8.10
N GLY A 15 5.59 -1.94 8.48
CA GLY A 15 5.20 -1.69 9.88
C GLY A 15 4.06 -2.58 10.38
N PHE A 16 4.17 -3.90 10.27
CA PHE A 16 3.06 -4.83 10.53
C PHE A 16 2.40 -4.71 11.90
N HIS A 17 3.18 -4.58 12.98
CA HIS A 17 2.64 -4.47 14.34
C HIS A 17 1.85 -3.17 14.53
N LEU A 18 2.38 -2.07 13.99
CA LEU A 18 1.71 -0.77 14.04
C LEU A 18 0.43 -0.78 13.19
N ASP A 19 0.47 -1.38 12.00
CA ASP A 19 -0.71 -1.51 11.13
C ASP A 19 -1.83 -2.29 11.83
N LEU A 20 -1.49 -3.39 12.52
CA LEU A 20 -2.47 -4.18 13.26
C LEU A 20 -3.08 -3.39 14.43
N LEU A 21 -2.23 -2.70 15.21
CA LEU A 21 -2.67 -1.86 16.32
C LEU A 21 -3.63 -0.76 15.84
N LEU A 22 -3.29 -0.09 14.73
CA LEU A 22 -4.11 0.98 14.16
C LEU A 22 -5.44 0.46 13.61
N VAL A 23 -5.44 -0.63 12.84
CA VAL A 23 -6.69 -1.18 12.26
C VAL A 23 -7.65 -1.64 13.35
N VAL A 24 -7.17 -2.39 14.35
CA VAL A 24 -8.00 -2.88 15.44
C VAL A 24 -8.42 -1.74 16.37
N GLY A 25 -7.52 -0.80 16.68
CA GLY A 25 -7.82 0.36 17.50
C GLY A 25 -8.86 1.27 16.87
N MET A 26 -8.71 1.60 15.59
CA MET A 26 -9.70 2.38 14.83
C MET A 26 -11.04 1.64 14.73
N GLY A 27 -11.03 0.32 14.51
CA GLY A 27 -12.23 -0.51 14.51
C GLY A 27 -12.97 -0.48 15.86
N GLY A 28 -12.24 -0.58 16.97
CA GLY A 28 -12.78 -0.47 18.31
C GLY A 28 -13.40 0.90 18.59
N VAL A 29 -12.71 1.99 18.23
CA VAL A 29 -13.24 3.35 18.37
C VAL A 29 -14.48 3.55 17.48
N ALA A 30 -14.45 3.13 16.22
CA ALA A 30 -15.58 3.23 15.30
C ALA A 30 -16.84 2.52 15.84
N ALA A 31 -16.67 1.34 16.44
CA ALA A 31 -17.76 0.59 17.04
C ALA A 31 -18.46 1.35 18.18
N LEU A 32 -17.72 2.16 18.97
CA LEU A 32 -18.31 3.01 20.02
C LEU A 32 -19.27 4.07 19.46
N PHE A 33 -19.07 4.49 18.21
CA PHE A 33 -19.90 5.48 17.52
C PHE A 33 -20.91 4.84 16.56
N GLY A 34 -21.06 3.51 16.56
CA GLY A 34 -21.94 2.78 15.64
C GLY A 34 -21.48 2.78 14.18
N MET A 35 -20.21 3.14 13.92
CA MET A 35 -19.61 3.11 12.58
C MET A 35 -19.11 1.70 12.23
N PRO A 36 -19.01 1.34 10.93
CA PRO A 36 -18.58 0.01 10.52
C PRO A 36 -17.11 -0.25 10.81
N TRP A 37 -16.78 -1.51 11.09
CA TRP A 37 -15.39 -1.98 11.19
C TRP A 37 -14.74 -2.03 9.81
N LEU A 38 -13.54 -1.45 9.66
CA LEU A 38 -12.77 -1.47 8.42
C LEU A 38 -11.52 -2.34 8.52
N SER A 39 -11.12 -2.95 7.41
CA SER A 39 -9.90 -3.77 7.30
C SER A 39 -9.07 -3.36 6.07
N ALA A 40 -7.81 -3.79 6.02
CA ALA A 40 -6.95 -3.55 4.87
C ALA A 40 -7.46 -4.31 3.63
N THR A 41 -7.71 -3.58 2.54
CA THR A 41 -8.32 -4.15 1.32
C THR A 41 -7.24 -4.54 0.32
N THR A 42 -7.12 -5.83 0.02
CA THR A 42 -6.03 -6.38 -0.81
C THR A 42 -5.96 -5.75 -2.20
N VAL A 43 -7.04 -5.80 -2.98
CA VAL A 43 -7.04 -5.31 -4.37
C VAL A 43 -6.75 -3.81 -4.41
N ARG A 44 -7.45 -3.01 -3.59
CA ARG A 44 -7.24 -1.56 -3.50
C ARG A 44 -5.81 -1.20 -3.10
N SER A 45 -5.24 -1.90 -2.12
CA SER A 45 -3.86 -1.67 -1.67
C SER A 45 -2.85 -2.00 -2.76
N VAL A 46 -3.07 -3.09 -3.50
CA VAL A 46 -2.20 -3.51 -4.60
C VAL A 46 -2.31 -2.55 -5.79
N THR A 47 -3.51 -2.13 -6.17
CA THR A 47 -3.69 -1.19 -7.30
C THR A 47 -3.13 0.19 -6.97
N HIS A 48 -3.33 0.68 -5.75
CA HIS A 48 -2.72 1.93 -5.30
C HIS A 48 -1.18 1.83 -5.29
N ALA A 49 -0.61 0.72 -4.81
CA ALA A 49 0.85 0.51 -4.89
C ALA A 49 1.34 0.44 -6.35
N ASN A 50 0.60 -0.24 -7.23
CA ASN A 50 0.94 -0.33 -8.66
C ASN A 50 0.90 1.04 -9.35
N ALA A 51 -0.02 1.93 -8.97
CA ALA A 51 -0.07 3.29 -9.51
C ALA A 51 1.17 4.13 -9.13
N LEU A 52 1.90 3.72 -8.09
CA LEU A 52 3.14 4.36 -7.62
C LEU A 52 4.39 3.61 -8.09
N THR A 53 4.23 2.49 -8.80
CA THR A 53 5.35 1.69 -9.31
C THR A 53 5.92 2.30 -10.59
N VAL A 54 7.23 2.50 -10.60
CA VAL A 54 7.98 2.90 -11.81
C VAL A 54 8.58 1.64 -12.44
N MET A 55 8.22 1.40 -13.70
CA MET A 55 8.75 0.28 -14.48
C MET A 55 10.02 0.73 -15.22
N GLY A 56 11.09 -0.04 -15.08
CA GLY A 56 12.34 0.19 -15.79
C GLY A 56 12.25 -0.23 -17.26
N LYS A 57 13.17 0.31 -18.08
CA LYS A 57 13.31 -0.11 -19.49
C LYS A 57 13.82 -1.56 -19.56
N ALA A 58 13.37 -2.29 -20.57
CA ALA A 58 13.90 -3.62 -20.85
C ALA A 58 15.40 -3.53 -21.19
N SER A 59 16.24 -4.25 -20.45
CA SER A 59 17.69 -4.23 -20.65
C SER A 59 18.11 -4.84 -22.00
N THR A 60 17.26 -5.67 -22.60
CA THR A 60 17.47 -6.29 -23.91
C THR A 60 16.15 -6.36 -24.69
N PRO A 61 16.20 -6.37 -26.04
CA PRO A 61 15.02 -6.62 -26.87
C PRO A 61 14.37 -7.95 -26.49
N GLY A 62 13.11 -7.92 -26.07
CA GLY A 62 12.35 -9.11 -25.65
C GLY A 62 12.35 -9.42 -24.15
N ALA A 63 13.12 -8.71 -23.31
CA ALA A 63 13.06 -8.87 -21.86
C ALA A 63 11.82 -8.17 -21.25
N ALA A 64 11.20 -8.81 -20.25
CA ALA A 64 10.11 -8.20 -19.50
C ALA A 64 10.60 -7.00 -18.70
N ALA A 65 9.86 -5.88 -18.77
CA ALA A 65 10.13 -4.69 -17.96
C ALA A 65 10.13 -5.08 -16.47
N GLN A 66 11.20 -4.70 -15.77
CA GLN A 66 11.34 -4.98 -14.34
C GLN A 66 10.90 -3.76 -13.53
N ILE A 67 10.40 -3.99 -12.32
CA ILE A 67 10.13 -2.90 -11.38
C ILE A 67 11.46 -2.20 -11.08
N GLN A 68 11.52 -0.89 -11.29
CA GLN A 68 12.69 -0.07 -10.95
C GLN A 68 12.61 0.36 -9.48
N GLU A 69 11.50 0.98 -9.11
CA GLU A 69 11.22 1.46 -7.76
C GLU A 69 9.71 1.62 -7.55
N VAL A 70 9.30 1.79 -6.30
CA VAL A 70 7.95 2.21 -5.93
C VAL A 70 8.06 3.51 -5.16
N LYS A 71 7.29 4.52 -5.55
CA LYS A 71 7.28 5.81 -4.85
C LYS A 71 6.57 5.70 -3.50
N GLU A 72 7.35 5.53 -2.44
CA GLU A 72 6.85 5.38 -1.07
C GLU A 72 6.52 6.74 -0.44
N GLN A 73 5.27 7.18 -0.57
CA GLN A 73 4.79 8.47 -0.05
C GLN A 73 3.60 8.30 0.90
N ARG A 74 3.45 9.25 1.84
CA ARG A 74 2.30 9.30 2.76
C ARG A 74 1.10 10.07 2.19
N ILE A 75 1.37 10.97 1.24
CA ILE A 75 0.41 11.98 0.78
C ILE A 75 -0.69 11.37 -0.10
N SER A 76 -0.40 10.42 -1.01
CA SER A 76 -1.48 9.89 -1.86
C SER A 76 -2.56 9.14 -1.07
N GLY A 77 -2.16 8.35 -0.07
CA GLY A 77 -3.11 7.68 0.82
C GLY A 77 -3.98 8.69 1.58
N LEU A 78 -3.34 9.73 2.14
CA LEU A 78 -4.04 10.80 2.86
C LEU A 78 -5.03 11.55 1.95
N LEU A 79 -4.61 11.94 0.76
CA LEU A 79 -5.46 12.67 -0.19
C LEU A 79 -6.68 11.85 -0.58
N VAL A 80 -6.53 10.57 -0.90
CA VAL A 80 -7.67 9.69 -1.23
C VAL A 80 -8.62 9.56 -0.04
N SER A 81 -8.11 9.47 1.19
CA SER A 81 -8.95 9.41 2.40
C SER A 81 -9.70 10.70 2.71
N VAL A 82 -9.19 11.87 2.30
CA VAL A 82 -9.88 13.16 2.48
C VAL A 82 -10.93 13.41 1.39
N LEU A 83 -10.68 12.91 0.18
CA LEU A 83 -11.57 13.13 -0.97
C LEU A 83 -12.81 12.22 -0.98
N VAL A 84 -12.82 11.14 -0.19
CA VAL A 84 -13.92 10.16 -0.08
C VAL A 84 -14.73 10.45 1.17
#